data_AF-A0A662SZS4-F1
#
_entry.id   AF-A0A662SZS4-F1
#
_cell.length_a   1.000
_cell.length_b   1.000
_cell.length_c   1.000
_cell.angle_alpha   90.00
_cell.angle_beta   90.00
_cell.angle_gamma   90.00
#
_symmetry.space_group_name_H-M   'P 1'
#
loop_
_entity.id
_entity.type
_entity.pdbx_description
1 polymer ?
#
loop_
_entity_poly.entity_id
_entity_poly.type
_entity_poly.pdbx_seq_one_letter_code
_entity_poly.pdbx_strand_id
1 'polypeptide(L)'
;MSLSPLDVYKLLPKTNCKKCGHTCLAFATKLILREVKLEDCPLLFEDKYAENLAKLRELLEPVMDTYETGLKLDESKCTGCGNCVVVCPANVSVDPSAARGMGANS
;
A
#
# COMPACT_ATOMS: atom_id res chain seq x y z
N MET A 1 6.66 11.11 3.07
CA MET A 1 6.39 10.63 4.45
C MET A 1 6.57 9.13 4.46
N SER A 2 7.45 8.59 5.30
CA SER A 2 7.54 7.15 5.54
C SER A 2 6.37 6.74 6.43
N LEU A 3 5.44 5.94 5.90
CA LEU A 3 4.32 5.40 6.66
C LEU A 3 4.84 4.45 7.76
N SER A 4 4.56 4.74 9.03
CA SER A 4 4.99 3.87 10.14
C SER A 4 3.84 2.97 10.63
N PRO A 5 4.13 1.76 11.16
CA PRO A 5 3.11 0.90 11.77
C PRO A 5 2.33 1.59 12.90
N LEU A 6 2.96 2.56 13.59
CA LEU A 6 2.32 3.31 14.66
C LEU A 6 1.27 4.29 14.14
N ASP A 7 1.45 4.86 12.96
CA ASP A 7 0.47 5.80 12.39
C ASP A 7 -0.81 5.09 11.97
N VAL A 8 -0.66 3.90 11.39
CA VAL A 8 -1.80 3.00 11.12
C VAL A 8 -2.44 2.54 12.44
N TYR A 9 -1.64 2.08 13.40
CA TYR A 9 -2.15 1.61 14.70
C TYR A 9 -2.95 2.66 15.46
N LYS A 10 -2.59 3.95 15.37
CA LYS A 10 -3.30 5.05 16.04
C LYS A 10 -4.77 5.16 15.61
N LEU A 11 -5.07 4.78 14.37
CA LEU A 11 -6.39 4.87 13.75
C LEU A 11 -7.17 3.54 13.81
N LEU A 12 -6.54 2.43 14.20
CA LEU A 12 -7.25 1.17 14.41
C LEU A 12 -8.12 1.19 15.69
N PRO A 13 -9.09 0.27 15.83
CA PRO A 13 -9.93 0.13 17.03
C PRO A 13 -9.17 -0.11 18.35
N LYS A 14 -7.90 -0.58 18.30
CA LYS A 14 -7.04 -0.90 19.46
C LYS A 14 -7.64 -1.87 20.48
N THR A 15 -8.68 -2.61 20.09
CA THR A 15 -9.34 -3.60 20.95
C THR A 15 -8.52 -4.89 21.13
N ASN A 16 -7.54 -5.13 20.25
CA ASN A 16 -6.79 -6.39 20.17
C ASN A 16 -7.70 -7.63 20.19
N CYS A 17 -8.90 -7.53 19.59
CA CYS A 17 -9.93 -8.57 19.63
C CYS A 17 -9.55 -9.88 18.90
N LYS A 18 -8.52 -9.84 18.03
CA LYS A 18 -8.05 -10.97 17.20
C LYS A 18 -9.10 -11.59 16.28
N LYS A 19 -10.23 -10.91 15.98
CA LYS A 19 -11.21 -11.40 14.99
C LYS A 19 -10.61 -11.56 13.58
N CYS A 20 -9.57 -10.80 13.27
CA CYS A 20 -8.78 -10.91 12.04
C CYS A 20 -7.52 -11.80 12.18
N GLY A 21 -7.39 -12.56 13.28
CA GLY A 21 -6.21 -13.42 13.54
C GLY A 21 -4.96 -12.70 14.07
N HIS A 22 -4.99 -11.37 14.19
CA HIS A 22 -3.83 -10.55 14.57
C HIS A 22 -4.12 -9.62 15.76
N THR A 23 -3.09 -9.21 16.50
CA THR A 23 -3.19 -8.03 17.38
C THR A 23 -3.31 -6.78 16.52
N CYS A 24 -3.86 -5.68 17.05
CA CYS A 24 -4.02 -4.45 16.27
C CYS A 24 -2.67 -3.91 15.78
N LEU A 25 -1.60 -4.03 16.58
CA LEU A 25 -0.26 -3.63 16.15
C LEU A 25 0.30 -4.56 15.06
N ALA A 26 0.12 -5.87 15.20
CA ALA A 26 0.55 -6.83 14.17
C ALA A 26 -0.22 -6.63 12.85
N PHE A 27 -1.53 -6.37 12.94
CA PHE A 27 -2.36 -6.02 11.79
C PHE A 27 -1.85 -4.75 11.10
N ALA A 28 -1.53 -3.69 11.86
CA ALA A 28 -0.96 -2.46 11.31
C ALA A 28 0.34 -2.69 10.54
N THR A 29 1.28 -3.48 11.10
CA THR A 29 2.52 -3.83 10.41
C THR A 29 2.26 -4.63 9.13
N LYS A 30 1.43 -5.68 9.22
CA LYS A 30 1.10 -6.54 8.08
C LYS A 30 0.38 -5.78 6.96
N LEU A 31 -0.44 -4.80 7.32
CA LEU A 31 -1.16 -3.94 6.37
C LEU A 31 -0.19 -3.08 5.57
N ILE A 32 0.85 -2.51 6.21
CA ILE A 32 1.90 -1.75 5.52
C ILE A 32 2.73 -2.66 4.60
N LEU A 33 3.00 -3.89 5.04
CA LEU A 33 3.69 -4.90 4.23
C LEU A 33 2.80 -5.51 3.12
N ARG A 34 1.54 -5.07 2.99
CA ARG A 34 0.55 -5.60 2.05
C ARG A 34 0.27 -7.11 2.18
N GLU A 35 0.58 -7.70 3.35
CA GLU A 35 0.31 -9.11 3.64
C GLU A 35 -1.17 -9.37 3.99
N VAL A 36 -1.88 -8.32 4.38
CA VAL A 36 -3.32 -8.33 4.72
C VAL A 36 -3.98 -7.10 4.11
N LYS A 37 -5.30 -7.14 3.96
CA LYS A 37 -6.12 -6.05 3.44
C LYS A 37 -6.87 -5.33 4.56
N LEU A 38 -7.35 -4.13 4.25
CA LEU A 38 -8.10 -3.31 5.20
C LEU A 38 -9.40 -4.00 5.62
N GLU A 39 -10.03 -4.69 4.66
CA GLU A 39 -11.26 -5.47 4.78
C GLU A 39 -11.16 -6.65 5.75
N ASP A 40 -9.94 -7.12 6.04
CA ASP A 40 -9.73 -8.27 6.93
C ASP A 40 -10.04 -7.93 8.40
N CYS A 41 -10.16 -6.65 8.76
CA CYS A 41 -10.55 -6.23 10.11
C CYS A 41 -12.07 -5.91 10.17
N PRO A 42 -12.94 -6.86 10.54
CA PRO A 42 -14.39 -6.65 10.53
C PRO A 42 -14.84 -5.53 11.47
N LEU A 43 -14.13 -5.36 12.60
CA LEU A 43 -14.42 -4.34 13.61
C LEU A 43 -14.16 -2.92 13.09
N LEU A 44 -13.31 -2.75 12.08
CA LEU A 44 -12.97 -1.44 11.52
C LEU A 44 -14.11 -0.84 10.68
N PHE A 45 -15.05 -1.66 10.20
CA PHE A 45 -16.19 -1.25 9.37
C PHE A 45 -17.45 -0.94 10.16
N GLU A 46 -17.39 -0.98 11.50
CA GLU A 46 -18.51 -0.51 12.34
C GLU A 46 -18.63 1.02 12.26
N ASP A 47 -19.86 1.54 12.29
CA ASP A 47 -20.15 2.99 12.14
C ASP A 47 -19.34 3.88 13.09
N LYS A 48 -19.08 3.39 14.31
CA LYS A 48 -18.30 4.11 15.33
C LYS A 48 -16.83 4.37 14.92
N TYR A 49 -16.32 3.70 13.90
CA TYR A 49 -14.96 3.89 13.37
C TYR A 49 -14.94 4.45 11.96
N ALA A 50 -16.09 4.86 11.40
CA ALA A 50 -16.19 5.34 10.02
C ALA A 50 -15.21 6.49 9.71
N GLU A 51 -15.03 7.44 10.64
CA GLU A 51 -14.07 8.53 10.48
C GLU A 51 -12.61 8.04 10.45
N ASN A 52 -12.26 7.09 11.32
CA ASN A 52 -10.92 6.52 11.36
C ASN A 52 -10.65 5.66 10.11
N LEU A 53 -11.66 4.95 9.62
CA LEU A 53 -11.60 4.18 8.38
C LEU A 53 -11.33 5.10 7.18
N ALA A 54 -12.01 6.25 7.10
CA ALA A 54 -11.77 7.24 6.05
C ALA A 54 -10.33 7.77 6.08
N LYS A 55 -9.83 8.13 7.27
CA LYS A 55 -8.43 8.57 7.45
C LYS A 55 -7.42 7.47 7.12
N LEU A 56 -7.72 6.21 7.46
CA LEU A 56 -6.85 5.08 7.11
C LEU A 56 -6.71 4.96 5.59
N ARG A 57 -7.82 5.09 4.86
CA ARG A 57 -7.84 5.00 3.39
C ARG A 57 -7.02 6.12 2.75
N GLU A 58 -7.21 7.35 3.20
CA GLU A 58 -6.43 8.50 2.74
C GLU A 58 -4.92 8.31 3.01
N LEU A 59 -4.58 7.86 4.21
CA LEU A 59 -3.19 7.62 4.60
C LEU A 59 -2.53 6.48 3.80
N LEU A 60 -3.30 5.47 3.42
CA LEU A 60 -2.82 4.30 2.68
C LEU A 60 -2.88 4.46 1.16
N GLU A 61 -3.61 5.43 0.62
CA GLU A 61 -3.77 5.66 -0.83
C GLU A 61 -2.43 5.64 -1.60
N PRO A 62 -1.36 6.35 -1.16
CA PRO A 62 -0.09 6.38 -1.88
C PRO A 62 0.61 5.02 -1.91
N VAL A 63 0.25 4.13 -0.99
CA VAL A 63 0.90 2.83 -0.77
C VAL A 63 0.03 1.67 -1.26
N MET A 64 -1.21 1.89 -1.68
CA MET A 64 -2.06 0.81 -2.22
C MET A 64 -2.04 0.74 -3.75
N ASP A 65 -1.70 1.82 -4.44
CA ASP A 65 -1.70 1.93 -5.92
C ASP A 65 -0.30 2.21 -6.50
N THR A 66 0.73 1.71 -5.82
CA THR A 66 2.14 1.82 -6.24
C THR A 66 2.75 0.42 -6.38
N TYR A 67 3.76 0.28 -7.23
CA TYR A 67 4.62 -0.91 -7.26
C TYR A 67 5.27 -1.12 -5.88
N GLU A 68 5.83 -2.30 -5.62
CA GLU A 68 6.51 -2.63 -4.36
C GLU A 68 7.66 -1.67 -4.03
N THR A 69 8.20 -1.00 -5.05
CA THR A 69 9.23 0.04 -4.95
C THR A 69 8.69 1.43 -4.56
N GLY A 70 7.37 1.60 -4.41
CA GLY A 70 6.72 2.89 -4.16
C GLY A 70 6.60 3.77 -5.40
N LEU A 71 6.97 3.27 -6.58
CA LEU A 71 6.80 3.96 -7.85
C LEU A 71 5.35 3.82 -8.33
N LYS A 72 4.75 4.89 -8.85
CA LYS A 72 3.50 4.84 -9.61
C LYS A 72 3.81 5.28 -11.04
N LEU A 73 3.56 4.41 -12.02
CA LEU A 73 3.71 4.76 -13.42
C LEU A 73 2.34 5.09 -14.01
N ASP A 74 2.20 6.30 -14.55
CA ASP A 74 1.03 6.70 -15.31
C ASP A 74 1.23 6.30 -16.78
N GLU A 75 0.67 5.16 -17.16
CA GLU A 75 0.89 4.57 -18.48
C GLU A 75 0.28 5.38 -19.61
N SER A 76 -0.75 6.19 -19.33
CA SER A 76 -1.32 7.11 -20.33
C SER A 76 -0.33 8.17 -20.78
N LYS A 77 0.70 8.45 -19.95
CA LYS A 77 1.78 9.38 -20.23
C LYS A 77 3.09 8.69 -20.62
N CYS A 78 3.10 7.36 -20.70
CA CYS A 78 4.30 6.62 -21.06
C CYS A 78 4.68 6.90 -22.51
N THR A 79 5.89 7.43 -22.73
CA THR A 79 6.44 7.69 -24.07
C THR A 79 7.51 6.68 -24.47
N GLY A 80 7.79 5.69 -23.61
CA GLY A 80 8.87 4.72 -23.81
C GLY A 80 10.28 5.31 -23.65
N CYS A 81 10.44 6.42 -22.91
CA CYS A 81 11.72 7.11 -22.79
C CYS A 81 12.78 6.35 -21.96
N GLY A 82 12.41 5.26 -21.28
CA GLY A 82 13.35 4.40 -20.56
C GLY A 82 13.96 4.98 -19.28
N ASN A 83 13.58 6.19 -18.85
CA ASN A 83 14.10 6.79 -17.60
C ASN A 83 13.79 5.95 -16.35
N CYS A 84 12.72 5.17 -16.37
CA CYS A 84 12.38 4.24 -15.30
C CYS A 84 13.47 3.15 -15.10
N VAL A 85 14.17 2.76 -16.17
CA VAL A 85 15.23 1.74 -16.13
C VAL A 85 16.41 2.20 -15.27
N VAL A 86 16.77 3.47 -15.39
CA VAL A 86 17.92 4.04 -14.66
C VAL A 86 17.54 4.50 -13.26
N VAL A 87 16.30 4.98 -13.05
CA VAL A 87 15.89 5.55 -11.75
C VAL A 87 15.56 4.47 -10.71
N CYS A 88 15.14 3.28 -11.15
CA CYS A 88 14.73 2.19 -10.26
C CYS A 88 15.28 0.84 -10.74
N PRO A 89 16.58 0.55 -10.51
CA PRO A 89 17.19 -0.73 -10.92
C PRO A 89 16.54 -1.95 -10.24
N ALA A 90 15.90 -1.75 -9.07
CA ALA A 90 15.12 -2.79 -8.40
C ALA A 90 13.90 -3.22 -9.23
N ASN A 91 13.13 -2.28 -9.79
CA ASN A 91 11.95 -2.61 -10.58
C ASN A 91 12.31 -3.28 -11.92
N VAL A 92 13.42 -2.85 -12.54
CA VAL A 92 13.99 -3.48 -13.75
C VAL A 92 14.29 -4.96 -13.52
N SER A 93 14.72 -5.32 -12.32
CA SER A 93 15.13 -6.70 -12.00
C SER A 93 13.94 -7.65 -11.85
N VAL A 94 12.72 -7.14 -11.64
CA VAL A 94 11.53 -7.94 -11.34
C VAL A 94 10.44 -7.85 -12.41
N ASP A 95 10.42 -6.79 -13.24
CA ASP A 95 9.41 -6.58 -14.28
C ASP A 95 10.01 -6.52 -15.71
N PRO A 96 9.72 -7.50 -16.60
CA PRO A 96 10.26 -7.55 -17.96
C PRO A 96 9.78 -6.43 -18.91
N SER A 97 8.67 -5.78 -18.62
CA SER A 97 8.15 -4.65 -19.41
C SER A 97 8.90 -3.37 -19.04
N ALA A 98 9.12 -3.13 -17.76
CA ALA A 98 9.95 -2.07 -17.23
C ALA A 98 11.41 -2.20 -17.68
N ALA A 99 11.95 -3.42 -17.78
CA ALA A 99 13.29 -3.66 -18.32
C ALA A 99 13.46 -3.21 -19.79
N ARG A 100 12.36 -3.15 -20.54
CA ARG A 100 12.33 -2.62 -21.91
C ARG A 100 12.13 -1.10 -21.97
N GLY A 101 12.04 -0.43 -20.82
CA GLY A 101 11.75 0.99 -20.72
C GLY A 101 10.30 1.35 -21.03
N MET A 102 9.40 0.37 -20.94
CA MET A 102 7.97 0.48 -21.24
C MET A 102 7.14 0.34 -19.96
N GLY A 103 5.93 0.90 -19.97
CA GLY A 103 4.95 0.64 -18.92
C GLY A 103 4.45 -0.81 -18.95
N ALA A 104 3.78 -1.25 -17.89
CA ALA A 104 3.29 -2.62 -17.79
C ALA A 104 2.24 -2.96 -18.87
N ASN A 105 1.53 -1.96 -19.39
CA ASN A 105 0.50 -2.07 -20.43
C ASN A 105 0.87 -1.33 -21.73
N SER A 106 2.16 -1.02 -21.96
CA SER A 106 2.67 -0.38 -23.19
C SER A 106 3.18 -1.38 -24.23
#